data_AF-A0A4R6TUW2-F1
#
_entry.id   AF-A0A4R6TUW2-F1
#
_cell.length_a   1.000
_cell.length_b   1.000
_cell.length_c   1.000
_cell.angle_alpha   90.00
_cell.angle_beta   90.00
_cell.angle_gamma   90.00
#
_symmetry.space_group_name_H-M   'P 1'
#
loop_
_entity.id
_entity.type
_entity.pdbx_description
1 polymer ?
#
loop_
_entity_poly.entity_id
_entity_poly.type
_entity_poly.pdbx_seq_one_letter_code
_entity_poly.pdbx_strand_id
1 'polypeptide(L)'
;MPNPKPLVPAGYAALVGHYALRVPALTKTYATGSTQSVRQQPGCTVLSPRYAPSNDLRGQLTFALKYQGIQLHILRPLFQQLNSSEIVAWVKDQPTGAYSRRIWFLYEWLMDCLLPLDDCQGGNYVSLVDDKLQFPGPVRKAKRQRINNNLPGVQNFCPMIDRTAELEKWLERDLSQQANAIANQCHPDVLARAAAFLLLADSKSSYVIEGEQPPHTRIERWGRILGEAGKHPLSLVHLENLQRIVLADDRFVTAGLRTEGGFIGQHDRRSGLPLPEHISAKAEDLPKLMQGLLDAWQLLSESDYPPVLTAAALAFGFVFIHPYEDGNGRLHRYLIHHALAATRFVPEKVRFPVSSVLLERIEDYRHVLQAYSLPRLECIDWQPTERYNVAVTNETLDLYRYFDATQQAEFLYQCIATTVDKTLPEEIAYLEKHDEFVGLVSQTLDMPASLMNLLLRFLQSGEGKLSQRAHNKEFAKLTASEVEMIEAAWQRIFLRKH
;
A
#
# COMPACT_ATOMS: atom_id res chain seq x y z
N MET A 1 6.59 48.96 7.04
CA MET A 1 6.56 48.05 5.87
C MET A 1 5.09 47.77 5.55
N PRO A 2 4.63 47.79 4.29
CA PRO A 2 3.25 47.44 4.00
C PRO A 2 3.01 45.98 4.39
N ASN A 3 1.95 45.72 5.17
CA ASN A 3 1.57 44.37 5.54
C ASN A 3 1.45 43.51 4.28
N PRO A 4 2.05 42.30 4.24
CA PRO A 4 1.88 41.41 3.10
C PRO A 4 0.37 41.18 2.91
N LYS A 5 -0.14 41.47 1.70
CA LYS A 5 -1.54 41.16 1.36
C LYS A 5 -1.80 39.69 1.67
N PRO A 6 -2.94 39.35 2.30
CA PRO A 6 -3.24 37.98 2.67
C PRO A 6 -3.31 37.10 1.43
N LEU A 7 -2.83 35.86 1.57
CA LEU A 7 -2.96 34.84 0.53
C LEU A 7 -4.43 34.48 0.38
N VAL A 8 -4.89 34.32 -0.86
CA VAL A 8 -6.27 33.92 -1.17
C VAL A 8 -6.27 32.43 -1.56
N PRO A 9 -6.99 31.55 -0.84
CA PRO A 9 -7.09 30.14 -1.19
C PRO A 9 -7.64 29.94 -2.62
N ALA A 10 -7.18 28.87 -3.28
CA ALA A 10 -7.62 28.50 -4.63
C ALA A 10 -7.91 27.00 -4.73
N GLY A 11 -8.83 26.64 -5.63
CA GLY A 11 -9.24 25.27 -5.90
C GLY A 11 -9.88 24.60 -4.70
N TYR A 12 -9.43 23.39 -4.38
CA TYR A 12 -10.02 22.61 -3.28
C TYR A 12 -9.94 23.30 -1.92
N ALA A 13 -8.87 24.04 -1.62
CA ALA A 13 -8.77 24.76 -0.34
C ALA A 13 -9.83 25.86 -0.21
N ALA A 14 -10.13 26.57 -1.31
CA ALA A 14 -11.20 27.57 -1.34
C ALA A 14 -12.58 26.92 -1.18
N LEU A 15 -12.81 25.78 -1.85
CA LEU A 15 -14.09 25.06 -1.79
C LEU A 15 -14.33 24.47 -0.40
N VAL A 16 -13.32 23.83 0.20
CA VAL A 16 -13.42 23.28 1.57
C VAL A 16 -13.73 24.38 2.58
N GLY A 17 -13.06 25.53 2.49
CA GLY A 17 -13.32 26.66 3.38
C GLY A 17 -14.70 27.31 3.15
N HIS A 18 -15.11 27.52 1.90
CA HIS A 18 -16.38 28.19 1.58
C HIS A 18 -17.60 27.37 1.97
N TYR A 19 -17.58 26.06 1.70
CA TYR A 19 -18.68 25.14 2.00
C TYR A 19 -18.54 24.44 3.37
N ALA A 20 -17.53 24.84 4.16
CA ALA A 20 -17.21 24.22 5.45
C ALA A 20 -17.20 22.67 5.38
N LEU A 21 -16.56 22.12 4.34
CA LEU A 21 -16.61 20.69 4.07
C LEU A 21 -15.88 19.93 5.17
N ARG A 22 -16.55 18.92 5.74
CA ARG A 22 -15.95 18.00 6.70
C ARG A 22 -15.14 16.94 5.95
N VAL A 23 -13.90 17.27 5.63
CA VAL A 23 -12.95 16.39 4.94
C VAL A 23 -11.63 16.33 5.70
N PRO A 24 -10.84 15.26 5.53
CA PRO A 24 -9.51 15.20 6.11
C PRO A 24 -8.64 16.38 5.68
N ALA A 25 -7.70 16.77 6.54
CA ALA A 25 -6.78 17.86 6.26
C ALA A 25 -6.07 17.69 4.90
N LEU A 26 -6.05 18.76 4.11
CA LEU A 26 -5.46 18.77 2.78
C LEU A 26 -3.93 18.72 2.87
N THR A 27 -3.31 17.74 2.20
CA THR A 27 -1.85 17.59 2.14
C THR A 27 -1.20 18.57 1.16
N LYS A 28 -1.93 18.98 0.10
CA LYS A 28 -1.48 19.93 -0.93
C LYS A 28 -2.53 21.03 -1.12
N THR A 29 -2.18 22.25 -0.76
CA THR A 29 -3.06 23.43 -0.92
C THR A 29 -2.49 24.40 -1.94
N TYR A 30 -3.38 25.19 -2.55
CA TYR A 30 -3.02 26.24 -3.49
C TYR A 30 -3.59 27.56 -3.00
N ALA A 31 -2.80 28.62 -3.16
CA ALA A 31 -3.24 29.97 -2.89
C ALA A 31 -2.67 30.93 -3.94
N THR A 32 -3.32 32.07 -4.13
CA THR A 32 -2.78 33.17 -4.93
C THR A 32 -2.30 34.30 -4.03
N GLY A 33 -1.06 34.74 -4.26
CA GLY A 33 -0.44 35.85 -3.54
C GLY A 33 -0.36 37.12 -4.39
N SER A 34 0.18 38.20 -3.81
CA SER A 34 0.37 39.48 -4.49
C SER A 34 1.62 39.57 -5.38
N THR A 35 2.50 38.56 -5.34
CA THR A 35 3.78 38.54 -6.07
C THR A 35 3.67 37.87 -7.43
N GLN A 36 4.46 38.30 -8.40
CA GLN A 36 4.46 37.74 -9.77
C GLN A 36 5.17 36.37 -9.90
N SER A 37 5.84 35.90 -8.85
CA SER A 37 6.52 34.61 -8.81
C SER A 37 5.67 33.51 -8.17
N VAL A 38 5.86 32.28 -8.65
CA VAL A 38 5.37 31.06 -8.00
C VAL A 38 6.33 30.72 -6.85
N ARG A 39 5.79 30.42 -5.67
CA ARG A 39 6.56 30.00 -4.49
C ARG A 39 6.04 28.66 -3.99
N GLN A 40 6.93 27.72 -3.78
CA GLN A 40 6.61 26.45 -3.11
C GLN A 40 6.92 26.59 -1.62
N GLN A 41 5.92 26.33 -0.78
CA GLN A 41 6.05 26.19 0.66
C GLN A 41 5.65 24.77 1.06
N PRO A 42 6.09 24.26 2.23
CA PRO A 42 5.64 22.96 2.71
C PRO A 42 4.10 22.91 2.75
N GLY A 43 3.49 22.00 1.98
CA GLY A 43 2.04 21.82 1.90
C GLY A 43 1.24 22.91 1.18
N CYS A 44 1.87 23.96 0.66
CA CYS A 44 1.19 25.08 -0.01
C CYS A 44 1.96 25.61 -1.22
N THR A 45 1.32 25.60 -2.39
CA THR A 45 1.82 26.27 -3.60
C THR A 45 1.18 27.64 -3.74
N VAL A 46 1.99 28.70 -3.64
CA VAL A 46 1.55 30.08 -3.84
C VAL A 46 1.80 30.49 -5.29
N LEU A 47 0.71 30.72 -6.03
CA LEU A 47 0.74 31.18 -7.42
C LEU A 47 0.63 32.70 -7.53
N SER A 48 1.12 33.24 -8.65
CA SER A 48 0.96 34.66 -8.98
C SER A 48 -0.49 35.01 -9.34
N PRO A 49 -0.93 36.29 -9.21
CA PRO A 49 -2.31 36.72 -9.44
C PRO A 49 -2.92 36.30 -10.79
N ARG A 50 -2.12 36.14 -11.86
CA ARG A 50 -2.59 35.67 -13.19
C ARG A 50 -3.22 34.28 -13.18
N TYR A 51 -2.95 33.47 -12.15
CA TYR A 51 -3.55 32.15 -12.00
C TYR A 51 -4.76 32.16 -11.06
N ALA A 52 -5.19 33.33 -10.57
CA ALA A 52 -6.34 33.42 -9.68
C ALA A 52 -7.60 32.93 -10.39
N PRO A 53 -8.29 31.91 -9.84
CA PRO A 53 -9.60 31.54 -10.34
C PRO A 53 -10.61 32.65 -10.08
N SER A 54 -11.70 32.66 -10.85
CA SER A 54 -12.88 33.41 -10.45
C SER A 54 -13.39 32.89 -9.10
N ASN A 55 -13.90 33.80 -8.26
CA ASN A 55 -14.38 33.47 -6.92
C ASN A 55 -15.81 32.89 -6.95
N ASP A 56 -16.04 31.94 -7.85
CA ASP A 56 -17.28 31.21 -8.02
C ASP A 56 -16.99 29.70 -8.12
N LEU A 57 -18.03 28.88 -7.93
CA LEU A 57 -17.91 27.42 -7.96
C LEU A 57 -17.21 26.93 -9.24
N ARG A 58 -17.60 27.49 -10.39
CA ARG A 58 -17.04 27.17 -11.70
C ARG A 58 -15.54 27.44 -11.77
N GLY A 59 -15.10 28.63 -11.37
CA GLY A 59 -13.70 29.02 -11.38
C GLY A 59 -12.84 28.13 -10.51
N GLN A 60 -13.30 27.88 -9.28
CA GLN A 60 -12.56 27.06 -8.31
C GLN A 60 -12.49 25.59 -8.73
N LEU A 61 -13.58 24.99 -9.22
CA LEU A 61 -13.56 23.61 -9.73
C LEU A 61 -12.71 23.46 -11.00
N THR A 62 -12.79 24.43 -11.92
CA THR A 62 -11.94 24.44 -13.12
C THR A 62 -10.47 24.51 -12.74
N PHE A 63 -10.12 25.37 -11.78
CA PHE A 63 -8.76 25.45 -11.26
C PHE A 63 -8.31 24.14 -10.61
N ALA A 64 -9.15 23.56 -9.75
CA ALA A 64 -8.84 22.32 -9.05
C ALA A 64 -8.54 21.17 -10.02
N LEU A 65 -9.42 20.93 -11.00
CA LEU A 65 -9.21 19.89 -12.01
C LEU A 65 -8.00 20.14 -12.92
N LYS A 66 -7.64 21.41 -13.14
CA LYS A 66 -6.53 21.79 -14.02
C LYS A 66 -5.16 21.67 -13.35
N TYR A 67 -5.06 21.96 -12.06
CA TYR A 67 -3.78 22.09 -11.37
C TYR A 67 -3.57 21.07 -10.24
N GLN A 68 -4.64 20.51 -9.69
CA GLN A 68 -4.61 19.64 -8.52
C GLN A 68 -5.08 18.21 -8.82
N GLY A 69 -5.72 17.98 -9.97
CA GLY A 69 -6.30 16.69 -10.33
C GLY A 69 -7.64 16.45 -9.63
N ILE A 70 -8.06 15.19 -9.60
CA ILE A 70 -9.34 14.76 -9.03
C ILE A 70 -9.12 14.34 -7.59
N GLN A 71 -9.89 14.96 -6.68
CA GLN A 71 -9.95 14.59 -5.25
C GLN A 71 -11.37 14.15 -4.90
N LEU A 72 -11.68 12.87 -5.10
CA LEU A 72 -13.04 12.32 -4.93
C LEU A 72 -13.57 12.51 -3.51
N HIS A 73 -12.70 12.42 -2.50
CA HIS A 73 -13.03 12.64 -1.10
C HIS A 73 -13.46 14.08 -0.78
N ILE A 74 -13.17 15.05 -1.65
CA ILE A 74 -13.61 16.44 -1.53
C ILE A 74 -14.82 16.69 -2.42
N LEU A 75 -14.78 16.19 -3.66
CA LEU A 75 -15.86 16.38 -4.62
C LEU A 75 -17.17 15.75 -4.15
N ARG A 76 -17.11 14.60 -3.46
CA ARG A 76 -18.32 13.92 -2.99
C ARG A 76 -19.10 14.74 -1.93
N PRO A 77 -18.51 15.16 -0.81
CA PRO A 77 -19.21 16.01 0.15
C PRO A 77 -19.56 17.40 -0.41
N LEU A 78 -18.75 17.94 -1.34
CA LEU A 78 -19.12 19.16 -2.06
C LEU A 78 -20.44 18.97 -2.82
N PHE A 79 -20.53 17.94 -3.65
CA PHE A 79 -21.72 17.68 -4.48
C PHE A 79 -22.98 17.35 -3.67
N GLN A 80 -22.83 16.86 -2.43
CA GLN A 80 -23.94 16.68 -1.50
C GLN A 80 -24.55 18.01 -1.02
N GLN A 81 -23.76 19.08 -0.96
CA GLN A 81 -24.24 20.42 -0.55
C GLN A 81 -24.71 21.30 -1.71
N LEU A 82 -24.29 20.98 -2.94
CA LEU A 82 -24.65 21.77 -4.12
C LEU A 82 -26.07 21.48 -4.61
N ASN A 83 -26.71 22.51 -5.18
CA ASN A 83 -27.92 22.28 -5.96
C ASN A 83 -27.55 21.78 -7.36
N SER A 84 -28.14 20.65 -7.78
CA SER A 84 -27.95 20.09 -9.13
C SER A 84 -28.16 21.12 -10.25
N SER A 85 -29.00 22.14 -10.04
CA SER A 85 -29.23 23.24 -10.99
C SER A 85 -27.98 24.03 -11.33
N GLU A 86 -27.03 24.16 -10.39
CA GLU A 86 -25.77 24.88 -10.61
C GLU A 86 -24.89 24.14 -11.63
N ILE A 87 -24.81 22.82 -11.51
CA ILE A 87 -24.09 21.97 -12.46
C ILE A 87 -24.80 21.96 -13.82
N VAL A 88 -26.14 21.83 -13.82
CA VAL A 88 -26.95 21.89 -15.05
C VAL A 88 -26.74 23.21 -15.79
N ALA A 89 -26.76 24.34 -15.08
CA ALA A 89 -26.53 25.67 -15.66
C ALA A 89 -25.13 25.78 -16.25
N TRP A 90 -24.10 25.27 -15.57
CA TRP A 90 -22.75 25.24 -16.11
C TRP A 90 -22.64 24.38 -17.38
N VAL A 91 -23.20 23.18 -17.40
CA VAL A 91 -23.15 22.32 -18.58
C VAL A 91 -23.90 22.94 -19.76
N LYS A 92 -25.06 23.56 -19.54
CA LYS A 92 -25.82 24.26 -20.60
C LYS A 92 -25.08 25.46 -21.18
N ASP A 93 -24.36 26.21 -20.34
CA ASP A 93 -23.54 27.33 -20.77
C ASP A 93 -22.30 26.89 -21.57
N GLN A 94 -21.71 25.74 -21.23
CA GLN A 94 -20.52 25.19 -21.89
C GLN A 94 -20.68 23.71 -22.27
N PRO A 95 -21.57 23.36 -23.23
CA PRO A 95 -21.95 21.97 -23.48
C PRO A 95 -20.83 21.09 -24.06
N THR A 96 -19.86 21.71 -24.75
CA THR A 96 -18.69 21.02 -25.33
C THR A 96 -17.42 21.21 -24.51
N GLY A 97 -17.47 22.03 -23.45
CA GLY A 97 -16.33 22.33 -22.57
C GLY A 97 -15.74 21.08 -21.93
N ALA A 98 -14.41 21.02 -21.80
CA ALA A 98 -13.75 19.87 -21.18
C ALA A 98 -14.11 19.75 -19.69
N TYR A 99 -13.99 20.85 -18.93
CA TYR A 99 -14.23 20.86 -17.48
C TYR A 99 -15.71 20.71 -17.13
N SER A 100 -16.63 21.32 -17.88
CA SER A 100 -18.07 21.14 -17.68
C SER A 100 -18.47 19.67 -17.87
N ARG A 101 -17.98 18.99 -18.90
CA ARG A 101 -18.26 17.55 -19.14
C ARG A 101 -17.61 16.64 -18.10
N ARG A 102 -16.40 16.97 -17.62
CA ARG A 102 -15.76 16.25 -16.50
C ARG A 102 -16.58 16.38 -15.21
N ILE A 103 -17.01 17.59 -14.85
CA ILE A 103 -17.82 17.84 -13.66
C ILE A 103 -19.20 17.20 -13.79
N TRP A 104 -19.82 17.27 -14.97
CA TRP A 104 -21.07 16.56 -15.24
C TRP A 104 -20.94 15.07 -14.97
N PHE A 105 -19.93 14.41 -15.57
CA PHE A 105 -19.68 13.00 -15.33
C PHE A 105 -19.41 12.70 -13.85
N LEU A 106 -18.54 13.47 -13.20
CA LEU A 106 -18.18 13.26 -11.79
C LEU A 106 -19.38 13.42 -10.86
N TYR A 107 -20.25 14.40 -11.12
CA TYR A 107 -21.45 14.62 -10.32
C TYR A 107 -22.35 13.39 -10.37
N GLU A 108 -22.69 12.93 -11.56
CA GLU A 108 -23.59 11.80 -11.73
C GLU A 108 -22.97 10.49 -11.26
N TRP A 109 -21.67 10.30 -11.51
CA TRP A 109 -20.95 9.12 -11.07
C TRP A 109 -20.80 9.09 -9.54
N LEU A 110 -20.54 10.21 -8.88
CA LEU A 110 -20.42 10.23 -7.42
C LEU A 110 -21.80 10.16 -6.75
N MET A 111 -22.78 10.88 -7.26
CA MET A 111 -24.11 11.01 -6.63
C MET A 111 -25.08 9.90 -7.02
N ASP A 112 -24.71 9.05 -7.98
CA ASP A 112 -25.54 7.97 -8.54
C ASP A 112 -26.91 8.47 -9.04
N CYS A 113 -26.92 9.66 -9.66
CA CYS A 113 -28.12 10.31 -10.15
C CYS A 113 -27.87 10.97 -11.51
N LEU A 114 -28.86 10.92 -12.41
CA LEU A 114 -28.77 11.59 -13.70
C LEU A 114 -29.27 13.02 -13.59
N LEU A 115 -28.48 13.97 -14.07
CA LEU A 115 -28.90 15.36 -14.23
C LEU A 115 -29.90 15.49 -15.39
N PRO A 116 -30.85 16.44 -15.33
CA PRO A 116 -31.81 16.72 -16.40
C PRO A 116 -31.14 17.45 -17.58
N LEU A 117 -30.26 16.73 -18.27
CA LEU A 117 -29.46 17.16 -19.41
C LEU A 117 -29.56 16.12 -20.52
N ASP A 118 -29.74 16.59 -21.76
CA ASP A 118 -29.62 15.75 -22.94
C ASP A 118 -28.17 15.33 -23.16
N ASP A 119 -27.97 14.25 -23.91
CA ASP A 119 -26.64 13.77 -24.30
C ASP A 119 -25.82 14.86 -25.02
N CYS A 120 -24.51 14.85 -24.80
CA CYS A 120 -23.60 15.77 -25.46
C CYS A 120 -23.58 15.54 -26.97
N GLN A 121 -24.05 16.53 -27.73
CA GLN A 121 -24.24 16.42 -29.19
C GLN A 121 -22.96 16.60 -30.02
N GLY A 122 -21.82 16.96 -29.40
CA GLY A 122 -20.59 17.26 -30.15
C GLY A 122 -19.31 17.31 -29.33
N GLY A 123 -18.17 17.37 -30.01
CA GLY A 123 -16.83 17.45 -29.39
C GLY A 123 -16.10 16.10 -29.27
N ASN A 124 -14.80 16.11 -28.98
CA ASN A 124 -14.03 14.88 -28.79
C ASN A 124 -14.25 14.27 -27.40
N TYR A 125 -13.92 12.98 -27.26
CA TYR A 125 -13.85 12.36 -25.94
C TYR A 125 -12.72 13.01 -25.13
N VAL A 126 -13.01 13.33 -23.87
CA VAL A 126 -12.04 13.94 -22.94
C VAL A 126 -11.72 12.95 -21.84
N SER A 127 -10.45 12.69 -21.59
CA SER A 127 -9.98 11.91 -20.43
C SER A 127 -10.40 12.58 -19.14
N LEU A 128 -10.95 11.81 -18.21
CA LEU A 128 -11.44 12.33 -16.95
C LEU A 128 -10.28 12.72 -16.03
N VAL A 129 -9.44 11.74 -15.71
CA VAL A 129 -8.17 11.89 -15.00
C VAL A 129 -7.14 12.43 -15.98
N ASP A 130 -6.43 13.47 -15.55
CA ASP A 130 -5.28 14.04 -16.27
C ASP A 130 -4.04 13.21 -15.97
N ASP A 131 -3.46 12.61 -17.00
CA ASP A 131 -2.31 11.71 -16.90
C ASP A 131 -1.01 12.43 -16.58
N LYS A 132 -0.99 13.76 -16.51
CA LYS A 132 0.16 14.54 -16.03
C LYS A 132 0.12 14.78 -14.52
N LEU A 133 -1.05 14.66 -13.91
CA LEU A 133 -1.26 14.93 -12.49
C LEU A 133 -1.40 13.65 -11.68
N GLN A 134 -2.03 12.63 -12.25
CA GLN A 134 -2.41 11.40 -11.55
C GLN A 134 -2.27 10.19 -12.47
N PHE A 135 -2.15 8.99 -11.89
CA PHE A 135 -2.09 7.73 -12.65
C PHE A 135 -3.51 7.30 -13.07
N PRO A 136 -3.84 7.31 -14.38
CA PRO A 136 -5.16 6.93 -14.85
C PRO A 136 -5.32 5.41 -14.92
N GLY A 137 -6.52 4.91 -14.63
CA GLY A 137 -6.91 3.51 -14.86
C GLY A 137 -7.27 3.23 -16.33
N PRO A 138 -7.73 2.00 -16.64
CA PRO A 138 -8.17 1.64 -17.99
C PRO A 138 -9.37 2.49 -18.44
N VAL A 139 -9.47 2.79 -19.75
CA VAL A 139 -10.49 3.69 -20.29
C VAL A 139 -11.83 2.97 -20.49
N ARG A 140 -12.90 3.52 -19.89
CA ARG A 140 -14.30 3.17 -20.12
C ARG A 140 -15.04 4.35 -20.75
N LYS A 141 -15.66 4.19 -21.92
CA LYS A 141 -16.31 5.31 -22.64
C LYS A 141 -17.69 5.64 -22.04
N ALA A 142 -17.85 6.82 -21.46
CA ALA A 142 -19.12 7.40 -21.08
C ALA A 142 -19.68 8.24 -22.24
N LYS A 143 -20.59 7.64 -23.03
CA LYS A 143 -21.09 8.24 -24.29
C LYS A 143 -21.85 9.54 -24.06
N ARG A 144 -22.70 9.58 -23.03
CA ARG A 144 -23.59 10.69 -22.70
C ARG A 144 -22.84 12.01 -22.51
N GLN A 145 -21.75 12.01 -21.75
CA GLN A 145 -20.91 13.18 -21.51
C GLN A 145 -19.71 13.24 -22.46
N ARG A 146 -19.52 12.21 -23.31
CA ARG A 146 -18.34 12.01 -24.15
C ARG A 146 -17.05 12.11 -23.33
N ILE A 147 -17.00 11.34 -22.24
CA ILE A 147 -15.85 11.25 -21.33
C ILE A 147 -15.20 9.88 -21.45
N ASN A 148 -13.86 9.85 -21.50
CA ASN A 148 -13.08 8.65 -21.28
C ASN A 148 -12.93 8.49 -19.76
N ASN A 149 -13.78 7.69 -19.13
CA ASN A 149 -13.66 7.37 -17.70
C ASN A 149 -12.44 6.48 -17.51
N ASN A 150 -11.34 7.11 -17.11
CA ASN A 150 -10.07 6.50 -16.76
C ASN A 150 -9.79 6.61 -15.25
N LEU A 151 -10.85 6.56 -14.41
CA LEU A 151 -10.67 6.41 -12.96
C LEU A 151 -10.00 5.06 -12.66
N PRO A 152 -9.05 5.01 -11.72
CA PRO A 152 -8.36 3.78 -11.30
C PRO A 152 -9.21 2.91 -10.34
N GLY A 153 -10.53 2.91 -10.50
CA GLY A 153 -11.44 2.16 -9.65
C GLY A 153 -12.91 2.29 -10.06
N VAL A 154 -13.77 1.89 -9.13
CA VAL A 154 -15.23 1.88 -9.26
C VAL A 154 -15.88 2.81 -8.23
N GLN A 155 -17.18 3.06 -8.35
CA GLN A 155 -17.89 4.01 -7.48
C GLN A 155 -17.85 3.58 -6.00
N ASN A 156 -17.77 2.28 -5.71
CA ASN A 156 -17.68 1.79 -4.35
C ASN A 156 -16.25 1.76 -3.80
N PHE A 157 -15.24 1.96 -4.65
CA PHE A 157 -13.83 1.98 -4.26
C PHE A 157 -12.95 2.54 -5.39
N CYS A 158 -12.39 3.73 -5.21
CA CYS A 158 -11.55 4.40 -6.20
C CYS A 158 -10.45 5.22 -5.50
N PRO A 159 -9.37 4.56 -5.05
CA PRO A 159 -8.18 5.26 -4.57
C PRO A 159 -7.50 6.02 -5.72
N MET A 160 -7.05 7.24 -5.45
CA MET A 160 -6.30 8.06 -6.40
C MET A 160 -4.80 8.02 -6.06
N ILE A 161 -3.94 8.08 -7.07
CA ILE A 161 -2.49 8.16 -6.90
C ILE A 161 -1.98 9.32 -7.76
N ASP A 162 -1.38 10.31 -7.12
CA ASP A 162 -0.76 11.44 -7.78
C ASP A 162 0.54 11.02 -8.47
N ARG A 163 0.86 11.65 -9.58
CA ARG A 163 2.18 11.54 -10.20
C ARG A 163 3.17 12.42 -9.46
N THR A 164 4.12 11.79 -8.80
CA THR A 164 5.22 12.46 -8.11
C THR A 164 6.54 12.16 -8.82
N ALA A 165 7.52 13.06 -8.66
CA ALA A 165 8.86 12.83 -9.20
C ALA A 165 9.53 11.58 -8.61
N GLU A 166 9.10 11.13 -7.42
CA GLU A 166 9.59 9.90 -6.82
C GLU A 166 8.99 8.66 -7.53
N LEU A 167 7.66 8.63 -7.72
CA LEU A 167 7.01 7.51 -8.42
C LEU A 167 7.47 7.39 -9.89
N GLU A 168 7.69 8.51 -10.60
CA GLU A 168 8.23 8.46 -11.96
C GLU A 168 9.64 7.83 -11.98
N LYS A 169 10.53 8.19 -11.05
CA LYS A 169 11.85 7.56 -10.94
C LYS A 169 11.77 6.06 -10.65
N TRP A 170 10.81 5.64 -9.83
CA TRP A 170 10.61 4.22 -9.54
C TRP A 170 10.11 3.44 -10.76
N LEU A 171 9.24 4.04 -11.57
CA LEU A 171 8.76 3.44 -12.81
C LEU A 171 9.87 3.34 -13.86
N GLU A 172 10.71 4.37 -14.00
CA GLU A 172 11.88 4.37 -14.90
C GLU A 172 12.90 3.29 -14.54
N ARG A 173 13.00 2.95 -13.25
CA ARG A 173 13.98 1.98 -12.75
C ARG A 173 13.70 0.54 -13.18
N ASP A 174 12.43 0.20 -13.47
CA ASP A 174 11.97 -1.16 -13.79
C ASP A 174 12.56 -2.24 -12.85
N LEU A 175 12.16 -2.16 -11.58
CA LEU A 175 12.57 -3.12 -10.54
C LEU A 175 12.19 -4.57 -10.89
N SER A 176 11.15 -4.77 -11.70
CA SER A 176 10.76 -6.10 -12.18
C SER A 176 11.83 -6.69 -13.09
N GLN A 177 12.31 -5.91 -14.07
CA GLN A 177 13.38 -6.34 -14.96
C GLN A 177 14.68 -6.60 -14.19
N GLN A 178 15.03 -5.75 -13.23
CA GLN A 178 16.24 -5.93 -12.39
C GLN A 178 16.19 -7.24 -11.60
N ALA A 179 15.05 -7.53 -10.97
CA ALA A 179 14.87 -8.77 -10.23
C ALA A 179 14.91 -10.01 -11.12
N ASN A 180 14.33 -9.94 -12.32
CA ASN A 180 14.43 -11.00 -13.32
C ASN A 180 15.88 -11.23 -13.76
N ALA A 181 16.67 -10.16 -13.93
CA ALA A 181 18.08 -10.28 -14.29
C ALA A 181 18.89 -10.99 -13.19
N ILE A 182 18.68 -10.64 -11.92
CA ILE A 182 19.31 -11.31 -10.76
C ILE A 182 18.91 -12.80 -10.73
N ALA A 183 17.61 -13.09 -10.87
CA ALA A 183 17.09 -14.46 -10.84
C ALA A 183 17.69 -15.34 -11.97
N ASN A 184 17.86 -14.79 -13.17
CA ASN A 184 18.37 -15.52 -14.33
C ASN A 184 19.89 -15.78 -14.29
N GLN A 185 20.64 -15.04 -13.48
CA GLN A 185 22.08 -15.25 -13.30
C GLN A 185 22.40 -16.35 -12.26
N CYS A 186 21.43 -16.73 -11.43
CA CYS A 186 21.59 -17.69 -10.36
C CYS A 186 21.22 -19.12 -10.80
N HIS A 187 21.88 -20.13 -10.22
CA HIS A 187 21.49 -21.52 -10.45
C HIS A 187 20.04 -21.76 -9.94
N PRO A 188 19.16 -22.44 -10.69
CA PRO A 188 17.74 -22.57 -10.33
C PRO A 188 17.48 -23.16 -8.93
N ASP A 189 18.35 -24.07 -8.48
CA ASP A 189 18.26 -24.66 -7.13
C ASP A 189 18.56 -23.66 -6.02
N VAL A 190 19.61 -22.84 -6.18
CA VAL A 190 19.98 -21.79 -5.21
C VAL A 190 18.86 -20.77 -5.13
N LEU A 191 18.32 -20.34 -6.28
CA LEU A 191 17.20 -19.41 -6.32
C LEU A 191 15.95 -19.95 -5.62
N ALA A 192 15.63 -21.24 -5.82
CA ALA A 192 14.48 -21.87 -5.17
C ALA A 192 14.65 -21.93 -3.65
N ARG A 193 15.86 -22.24 -3.15
CA ARG A 193 16.18 -22.22 -1.72
C ARG A 193 16.13 -20.80 -1.14
N ALA A 194 16.68 -19.81 -1.85
CA ALA A 194 16.59 -18.40 -1.46
C ALA A 194 15.13 -17.98 -1.32
N ALA A 195 14.31 -18.24 -2.34
CA ALA A 195 12.89 -17.90 -2.31
C ALA A 195 12.14 -18.57 -1.14
N ALA A 196 12.42 -19.85 -0.86
CA ALA A 196 11.81 -20.57 0.26
C ALA A 196 12.24 -19.98 1.63
N PHE A 197 13.52 -19.63 1.78
CA PHE A 197 14.02 -18.99 2.99
C PHE A 197 13.41 -17.60 3.19
N LEU A 198 13.41 -16.77 2.14
CA LEU A 198 12.82 -15.42 2.19
C LEU A 198 11.33 -15.47 2.52
N LEU A 199 10.57 -16.43 1.97
CA LEU A 199 9.15 -16.62 2.33
C LEU A 199 8.96 -16.99 3.80
N LEU A 200 9.81 -17.87 4.33
CA LEU A 200 9.75 -18.27 5.74
C LEU A 200 10.09 -17.10 6.66
N ALA A 201 11.14 -16.34 6.31
CA ALA A 201 11.52 -15.11 6.99
C ALA A 201 10.38 -14.09 6.95
N ASP A 202 9.74 -13.91 5.79
CA ASP A 202 8.62 -13.00 5.61
C ASP A 202 7.41 -13.38 6.45
N SER A 203 7.08 -14.67 6.49
CA SER A 203 6.04 -15.21 7.34
C SER A 203 6.31 -14.92 8.82
N LYS A 204 7.54 -15.16 9.28
CA LYS A 204 7.96 -14.87 10.66
C LYS A 204 7.84 -13.37 10.95
N SER A 205 8.36 -12.51 10.08
CA SER A 205 8.29 -11.05 10.21
C SER A 205 6.83 -10.57 10.28
N SER A 206 5.94 -11.18 9.48
CA SER A 206 4.51 -10.90 9.52
C SER A 206 3.87 -11.19 10.88
N TYR A 207 4.33 -12.17 11.67
CA TYR A 207 3.84 -12.37 13.05
C TYR A 207 4.47 -11.38 14.03
N VAL A 208 5.77 -11.10 13.88
CA VAL A 208 6.49 -10.15 14.74
C VAL A 208 5.90 -8.74 14.64
N ILE A 209 5.47 -8.32 13.44
CA ILE A 209 4.78 -7.03 13.23
C ILE A 209 3.49 -6.94 14.07
N GLU A 210 2.77 -8.06 14.24
CA GLU A 210 1.56 -8.12 15.08
C GLU A 210 1.87 -8.34 16.58
N GLY A 211 3.16 -8.36 16.96
CA GLY A 211 3.58 -8.63 18.34
C GLY A 211 3.43 -10.10 18.76
N GLU A 212 3.22 -11.02 17.82
CA GLU A 212 3.05 -12.45 18.08
C GLU A 212 4.36 -13.24 17.94
N GLN A 213 4.52 -14.30 18.75
CA GLN A 213 5.58 -15.31 18.60
C GLN A 213 4.97 -16.72 18.53
N PRO A 214 4.38 -17.11 17.39
CA PRO A 214 3.70 -18.40 17.27
C PRO A 214 4.69 -19.58 17.14
N PRO A 215 4.21 -20.83 17.30
CA PRO A 215 4.99 -22.02 17.01
C PRO A 215 5.48 -22.06 15.56
N HIS A 216 6.64 -22.72 15.33
CA HIS A 216 7.28 -22.83 14.01
C HIS A 216 6.33 -23.38 12.92
N THR A 217 5.50 -24.36 13.27
CA THR A 217 4.53 -24.97 12.34
C THR A 217 3.53 -23.95 11.78
N ARG A 218 3.14 -22.93 12.56
CA ARG A 218 2.23 -21.87 12.11
C ARG A 218 2.93 -20.88 11.17
N ILE A 219 4.21 -20.60 11.42
CA ILE A 219 5.07 -19.78 10.56
C ILE A 219 5.24 -20.49 9.20
N GLU A 220 5.55 -21.78 9.19
CA GLU A 220 5.66 -22.56 7.94
C GLU A 220 4.34 -22.61 7.17
N ARG A 221 3.23 -22.85 7.86
CA ARG A 221 1.90 -22.89 7.24
C ARG A 221 1.57 -21.57 6.56
N TRP A 222 1.82 -20.44 7.23
CA TRP A 222 1.59 -19.13 6.64
C TRP A 222 2.57 -18.83 5.48
N GLY A 223 3.84 -19.22 5.60
CA GLY A 223 4.81 -19.11 4.49
C GLY A 223 4.38 -19.87 3.23
N ARG A 224 3.77 -21.05 3.38
CA ARG A 224 3.18 -21.80 2.25
C ARG A 224 2.04 -21.03 1.58
N ILE A 225 1.15 -20.43 2.38
CA ILE A 225 0.04 -19.61 1.87
C ILE A 225 0.55 -18.37 1.12
N LEU A 226 1.57 -17.69 1.64
CA LEU A 226 2.24 -16.60 0.92
C LEU A 226 2.84 -17.10 -0.41
N GLY A 227 3.43 -18.29 -0.43
CA GLY A 227 3.93 -18.95 -1.65
C GLY A 227 2.84 -19.31 -2.68
N GLU A 228 1.57 -19.31 -2.30
CA GLU A 228 0.41 -19.51 -3.18
C GLU A 228 -0.27 -18.21 -3.62
N ALA A 229 0.20 -17.05 -3.14
CA ALA A 229 -0.32 -15.76 -3.54
C ALA A 229 -0.26 -15.56 -5.07
N GLY A 230 -1.31 -14.96 -5.63
CA GLY A 230 -1.46 -14.75 -7.08
C GLY A 230 -1.92 -15.99 -7.89
N LYS A 231 -2.05 -17.18 -7.29
CA LYS A 231 -2.49 -18.39 -8.02
C LYS A 231 -4.01 -18.57 -8.12
N HIS A 232 -4.76 -17.99 -7.19
CA HIS A 232 -6.21 -18.12 -7.12
C HIS A 232 -6.86 -16.74 -7.19
N PRO A 233 -8.01 -16.56 -7.87
CA PRO A 233 -8.67 -15.26 -7.94
C PRO A 233 -9.08 -14.77 -6.54
N LEU A 234 -8.94 -13.47 -6.29
CA LEU A 234 -9.45 -12.87 -5.06
C LEU A 234 -10.98 -12.85 -5.09
N SER A 235 -11.57 -13.28 -3.99
CA SER A 235 -13.00 -13.17 -3.70
C SER A 235 -13.18 -12.98 -2.20
N LEU A 236 -14.34 -12.50 -1.77
CA LEU A 236 -14.64 -12.38 -0.34
C LEU A 236 -14.50 -13.74 0.36
N VAL A 237 -15.06 -14.80 -0.23
CA VAL A 237 -14.94 -16.18 0.28
C VAL A 237 -13.47 -16.62 0.42
N HIS A 238 -12.62 -16.29 -0.55
CA HIS A 238 -11.19 -16.59 -0.46
C HIS A 238 -10.51 -15.83 0.68
N LEU A 239 -10.81 -14.53 0.85
CA LEU A 239 -10.27 -13.73 1.94
C LEU A 239 -10.72 -14.25 3.32
N GLU A 240 -11.97 -14.66 3.46
CA GLU A 240 -12.48 -15.28 4.69
C GLU A 240 -11.79 -16.63 4.98
N ASN A 241 -11.53 -17.44 3.94
CA ASN A 241 -10.76 -18.67 4.10
C ASN A 241 -9.33 -18.39 4.54
N LEU A 242 -8.68 -17.38 3.97
CA LEU A 242 -7.34 -16.95 4.39
C LEU A 242 -7.36 -16.45 5.84
N GLN A 243 -8.38 -15.68 6.23
CA GLN A 243 -8.56 -15.23 7.61
C GLN A 243 -8.62 -16.44 8.56
N ARG A 244 -9.45 -17.44 8.27
CA ARG A 244 -9.54 -18.67 9.09
C ARG A 244 -8.23 -19.41 9.23
N ILE A 245 -7.37 -19.41 8.19
CA ILE A 245 -6.04 -20.03 8.26
C ILE A 245 -5.12 -19.24 9.19
N VAL A 246 -5.26 -17.92 9.18
CA VAL A 246 -4.46 -17.00 10.00
C VAL A 246 -4.87 -17.07 11.47
N LEU A 247 -6.15 -17.23 11.80
CA LEU A 247 -6.62 -17.33 13.18
C LEU A 247 -6.06 -18.60 13.85
N ALA A 248 -5.43 -18.45 15.02
CA ALA A 248 -4.91 -19.59 15.79
C ALA A 248 -6.02 -20.33 16.55
N ASP A 249 -7.00 -19.56 17.01
CA ASP A 249 -8.10 -20.00 17.86
C ASP A 249 -9.33 -19.17 17.48
N ASP A 250 -10.32 -19.82 16.88
CA ASP A 250 -11.56 -19.22 16.41
C ASP A 250 -12.67 -19.21 17.49
N ARG A 251 -12.38 -19.71 18.70
CA ARG A 251 -13.37 -19.74 19.80
C ARG A 251 -13.77 -18.36 20.30
N PHE A 252 -12.93 -17.36 20.05
CA PHE A 252 -13.10 -16.00 20.56
C PHE A 252 -13.19 -14.94 19.45
N VAL A 253 -13.17 -15.37 18.18
CA VAL A 253 -13.17 -14.47 17.01
C VAL A 253 -14.19 -14.97 16.00
N THR A 254 -15.08 -14.08 15.57
CA THR A 254 -16.04 -14.39 14.52
C THR A 254 -15.32 -14.32 13.16
N ALA A 255 -15.19 -15.45 12.48
CA ALA A 255 -14.66 -15.48 11.12
C ALA A 255 -15.66 -14.85 10.13
N GLY A 256 -15.14 -14.14 9.14
CA GLY A 256 -15.93 -13.33 8.21
C GLY A 256 -15.93 -11.85 8.58
N LEU A 257 -16.63 -11.05 7.77
CA LEU A 257 -16.78 -9.61 8.01
C LEU A 257 -17.34 -9.36 9.42
N ARG A 258 -16.73 -8.44 10.17
CA ARG A 258 -17.20 -8.11 11.52
C ARG A 258 -18.58 -7.47 11.47
N THR A 259 -19.38 -7.73 12.51
CA THR A 259 -20.71 -7.13 12.68
C THR A 259 -20.71 -5.94 13.64
N GLU A 260 -19.61 -5.72 14.36
CA GLU A 260 -19.43 -4.60 15.29
C GLU A 260 -18.50 -3.53 14.72
N GLY A 261 -18.41 -2.38 15.39
CA GLY A 261 -17.38 -1.38 15.11
C GLY A 261 -15.96 -1.93 15.29
N GLY A 262 -14.96 -1.14 14.93
CA GLY A 262 -13.56 -1.53 15.09
C GLY A 262 -12.66 -0.32 15.17
N PHE A 263 -11.57 -0.45 15.91
CA PHE A 263 -10.53 0.57 15.96
C PHE A 263 -9.17 -0.08 16.17
N ILE A 264 -8.12 0.61 15.74
CA ILE A 264 -6.74 0.31 16.10
C ILE A 264 -6.29 1.41 17.06
N GLY A 265 -5.71 1.04 18.18
CA GLY A 265 -5.28 1.95 19.23
C GLY A 265 -5.11 1.22 20.54
N GLN A 266 -5.04 1.99 21.62
CA GLN A 266 -4.94 1.45 22.97
C GLN A 266 -6.26 1.65 23.71
N HIS A 267 -6.42 1.01 24.85
CA HIS A 267 -7.42 1.40 25.85
C HIS A 267 -6.73 2.20 26.95
N ASP A 268 -7.39 3.24 27.42
CA ASP A 268 -6.94 3.98 28.60
C ASP A 268 -6.85 3.04 29.80
N ARG A 269 -5.69 3.04 30.47
CA ARG A 269 -5.38 2.06 31.52
C ARG A 269 -6.28 2.17 32.76
N ARG A 270 -6.95 3.31 32.97
CA ARG A 270 -7.77 3.56 34.16
C ARG A 270 -9.25 3.36 33.90
N SER A 271 -9.75 3.95 32.81
CA SER A 271 -11.16 3.94 32.45
C SER A 271 -11.54 2.77 31.55
N GLY A 272 -10.57 2.14 30.89
CA GLY A 272 -10.81 1.13 29.86
C GLY A 272 -11.39 1.71 28.57
N LEU A 273 -11.51 3.03 28.45
CA LEU A 273 -12.09 3.65 27.25
C LEU A 273 -11.13 3.55 26.06
N PRO A 274 -11.64 3.37 24.83
CA PRO A 274 -10.81 3.30 23.64
C PRO A 274 -10.10 4.63 23.38
N LEU A 275 -8.84 4.55 22.95
CA LEU A 275 -7.99 5.64 22.46
C LEU A 275 -7.59 5.34 21.01
N PRO A 276 -8.47 5.63 20.03
CA PRO A 276 -8.23 5.26 18.64
C PRO A 276 -7.11 6.06 18.00
N GLU A 277 -6.18 5.35 17.34
CA GLU A 277 -5.26 5.91 16.34
C GLU A 277 -5.82 5.75 14.92
N HIS A 278 -6.76 4.80 14.75
CA HIS A 278 -7.54 4.58 13.55
C HIS A 278 -8.91 4.03 13.94
N ILE A 279 -9.97 4.53 13.31
CA ILE A 279 -11.32 3.95 13.42
C ILE A 279 -11.63 3.25 12.10
N SER A 280 -12.01 1.99 12.18
CA SER A 280 -12.32 1.13 11.05
C SER A 280 -13.68 1.47 10.44
N ALA A 281 -13.94 1.02 9.20
CA ALA A 281 -15.21 1.28 8.52
C ALA A 281 -16.43 0.77 9.32
N LYS A 282 -17.62 1.35 9.12
CA LYS A 282 -18.83 0.83 9.78
C LYS A 282 -19.10 -0.61 9.31
N ALA A 283 -19.55 -1.48 10.21
CA ALA A 283 -19.83 -2.89 9.89
C ALA A 283 -20.81 -3.03 8.71
N GLU A 284 -21.84 -2.18 8.69
CA GLU A 284 -22.86 -2.13 7.63
C GLU A 284 -22.30 -1.73 6.25
N ASP A 285 -21.19 -1.00 6.21
CA ASP A 285 -20.54 -0.57 4.96
C ASP A 285 -19.58 -1.64 4.40
N LEU A 286 -19.18 -2.63 5.20
CA LEU A 286 -18.16 -3.62 4.83
C LEU A 286 -18.50 -4.41 3.56
N PRO A 287 -19.72 -4.94 3.36
CA PRO A 287 -20.03 -5.67 2.13
C PRO A 287 -19.83 -4.81 0.88
N LYS A 288 -20.23 -3.54 0.94
CA LYS A 288 -20.11 -2.59 -0.17
C LYS A 288 -18.67 -2.20 -0.43
N LEU A 289 -17.90 -1.89 0.62
CA LEU A 289 -16.48 -1.53 0.52
C LEU A 289 -15.63 -2.69 0.02
N MET A 290 -15.85 -3.89 0.55
CA MET A 290 -15.10 -5.08 0.16
C MET A 290 -15.40 -5.50 -1.27
N GLN A 291 -16.68 -5.45 -1.70
CA GLN A 291 -17.00 -5.69 -3.10
C GLN A 291 -16.37 -4.63 -4.01
N GLY A 292 -16.47 -3.35 -3.65
CA GLY A 292 -15.85 -2.28 -4.42
C GLY A 292 -14.32 -2.45 -4.55
N LEU A 293 -13.65 -2.84 -3.47
CA LEU A 293 -12.22 -3.11 -3.46
C LEU A 293 -11.84 -4.27 -4.40
N LEU A 294 -12.64 -5.35 -4.42
CA LEU A 294 -12.43 -6.48 -5.34
C LEU A 294 -12.70 -6.09 -6.79
N ASP A 295 -13.75 -5.30 -7.07
CA ASP A 295 -14.06 -4.81 -8.40
C ASP A 295 -12.96 -3.88 -8.94
N ALA A 296 -12.43 -2.99 -8.09
CA ALA A 296 -11.30 -2.13 -8.42
C ALA A 296 -10.02 -2.93 -8.67
N TRP A 297 -9.75 -3.95 -7.84
CA TRP A 297 -8.66 -4.88 -8.06
C TRP A 297 -8.76 -5.57 -9.42
N GLN A 298 -9.93 -6.15 -9.73
CA GLN A 298 -10.14 -6.82 -11.01
C GLN A 298 -9.87 -5.86 -12.17
N LEU A 299 -10.47 -4.67 -12.12
CA LEU A 299 -10.30 -3.63 -13.13
C LEU A 299 -8.83 -3.26 -13.37
N LEU A 300 -8.04 -3.08 -12.31
CA LEU A 300 -6.65 -2.66 -12.41
C LEU A 300 -5.73 -3.82 -12.81
N SER A 301 -5.93 -5.00 -12.22
CA SER A 301 -5.09 -6.19 -12.45
C SER A 301 -5.19 -6.75 -13.87
N GLU A 302 -6.31 -6.53 -14.56
CA GLU A 302 -6.54 -6.91 -15.96
C GLU A 302 -6.13 -5.81 -16.97
N SER A 303 -5.42 -4.78 -16.52
CA SER A 303 -5.01 -3.63 -17.33
C SER A 303 -3.51 -3.35 -17.25
N ASP A 304 -3.02 -2.39 -18.02
CA ASP A 304 -1.61 -1.93 -17.98
C ASP A 304 -1.32 -0.97 -16.80
N TYR A 305 -2.16 -0.94 -15.77
CA TYR A 305 -1.91 -0.12 -14.59
C TYR A 305 -0.67 -0.66 -13.83
N PRO A 306 0.25 0.21 -13.36
CA PRO A 306 1.51 -0.28 -12.79
C PRO A 306 1.31 -1.24 -11.59
N PRO A 307 1.91 -2.44 -11.61
CA PRO A 307 1.72 -3.47 -10.59
C PRO A 307 1.84 -3.03 -9.13
N VAL A 308 2.86 -2.24 -8.81
CA VAL A 308 3.12 -1.78 -7.44
C VAL A 308 2.07 -0.76 -7.00
N LEU A 309 1.58 0.08 -7.93
CA LEU A 309 0.48 1.00 -7.66
C LEU A 309 -0.83 0.23 -7.43
N THR A 310 -1.10 -0.81 -8.22
CA THR A 310 -2.23 -1.73 -7.99
C THR A 310 -2.14 -2.39 -6.61
N ALA A 311 -0.95 -2.88 -6.24
CA ALA A 311 -0.72 -3.50 -4.93
C ALA A 311 -0.94 -2.51 -3.78
N ALA A 312 -0.49 -1.26 -3.92
CA ALA A 312 -0.69 -0.23 -2.92
C ALA A 312 -2.19 0.10 -2.74
N ALA A 313 -2.90 0.31 -3.85
CA ALA A 313 -4.35 0.57 -3.85
C ALA A 313 -5.15 -0.55 -3.18
N LEU A 314 -4.85 -1.81 -3.52
CA LEU A 314 -5.52 -2.99 -2.97
C LEU A 314 -5.21 -3.18 -1.48
N ALA A 315 -3.93 -3.31 -1.13
CA ALA A 315 -3.52 -3.76 0.19
C ALA A 315 -3.75 -2.68 1.25
N PHE A 316 -3.38 -1.43 0.98
CA PHE A 316 -3.63 -0.34 1.93
C PHE A 316 -5.11 0.00 2.01
N GLY A 317 -5.83 -0.09 0.88
CA GLY A 317 -7.29 -0.05 0.88
C GLY A 317 -7.92 -1.01 1.88
N PHE A 318 -7.51 -2.27 1.81
CA PHE A 318 -7.99 -3.33 2.70
C PHE A 318 -7.68 -3.04 4.18
N VAL A 319 -6.44 -2.66 4.50
CA VAL A 319 -6.03 -2.41 5.89
C VAL A 319 -6.71 -1.18 6.49
N PHE A 320 -7.02 -0.17 5.66
CA PHE A 320 -7.78 1.00 6.08
C PHE A 320 -9.27 0.73 6.27
N ILE A 321 -9.88 -0.13 5.45
CA ILE A 321 -11.26 -0.60 5.68
C ILE A 321 -11.32 -1.39 6.99
N HIS A 322 -10.32 -2.23 7.23
CA HIS A 322 -10.17 -3.11 8.39
C HIS A 322 -11.45 -3.95 8.64
N PRO A 323 -11.78 -4.87 7.71
CA PRO A 323 -13.07 -5.55 7.63
C PRO A 323 -13.28 -6.69 8.64
N TYR A 324 -12.20 -7.19 9.24
CA TYR A 324 -12.25 -8.36 10.11
C TYR A 324 -12.01 -8.00 11.58
N GLU A 325 -12.44 -8.84 12.52
CA GLU A 325 -12.11 -8.70 13.95
C GLU A 325 -10.61 -8.89 14.20
N ASP A 326 -10.00 -9.89 13.54
CA ASP A 326 -8.56 -10.16 13.56
C ASP A 326 -8.10 -10.70 12.19
N GLY A 327 -6.80 -10.60 11.92
CA GLY A 327 -6.13 -11.06 10.72
C GLY A 327 -5.86 -9.96 9.68
N ASN A 328 -6.35 -8.74 9.89
CA ASN A 328 -6.27 -7.66 8.90
C ASN A 328 -4.82 -7.32 8.49
N GLY A 329 -3.90 -7.17 9.45
CA GLY A 329 -2.50 -6.86 9.14
C GLY A 329 -1.81 -7.97 8.33
N ARG A 330 -2.07 -9.23 8.68
CA ARG A 330 -1.52 -10.40 7.96
C ARG A 330 -2.10 -10.51 6.56
N LEU A 331 -3.41 -10.33 6.40
CA LEU A 331 -4.06 -10.33 5.09
C LEU A 331 -3.64 -9.13 4.23
N HIS A 332 -3.40 -7.95 4.82
CA HIS A 332 -2.81 -6.80 4.13
C HIS A 332 -1.49 -7.19 3.46
N ARG A 333 -0.58 -7.83 4.21
CA ARG A 333 0.72 -8.27 3.66
C ARG A 333 0.55 -9.36 2.60
N TYR A 334 -0.36 -10.32 2.82
CA TYR A 334 -0.73 -11.29 1.77
C TYR A 334 -1.22 -10.61 0.50
N LEU A 335 -2.04 -9.57 0.59
CA LEU A 335 -2.57 -8.85 -0.57
C LEU A 335 -1.48 -8.14 -1.38
N ILE A 336 -0.41 -7.66 -0.72
CA ILE A 336 0.76 -7.14 -1.44
C ILE A 336 1.41 -8.26 -2.27
N HIS A 337 1.70 -9.41 -1.64
CA HIS A 337 2.26 -10.57 -2.35
C HIS A 337 1.35 -11.06 -3.48
N HIS A 338 0.04 -11.06 -3.22
CA HIS A 338 -0.96 -11.47 -4.19
C HIS A 338 -0.93 -10.56 -5.41
N ALA A 339 -0.99 -9.25 -5.19
CA ALA A 339 -1.02 -8.27 -6.26
C ALA A 339 0.23 -8.37 -7.13
N LEU A 340 1.42 -8.32 -6.52
CA LEU A 340 2.69 -8.39 -7.25
C LEU A 340 2.84 -9.69 -8.06
N ALA A 341 2.35 -10.81 -7.53
CA ALA A 341 2.40 -12.09 -8.22
C ALA A 341 1.37 -12.20 -9.35
N ALA A 342 0.12 -11.83 -9.10
CA ALA A 342 -0.96 -11.92 -10.09
C ALA A 342 -0.71 -11.00 -11.29
N THR A 343 -0.11 -9.83 -11.07
CA THR A 343 0.30 -8.91 -12.14
C THR A 343 1.69 -9.21 -12.71
N ARG A 344 2.30 -10.36 -12.36
CA ARG A 344 3.59 -10.85 -12.87
C ARG A 344 4.76 -9.87 -12.69
N PHE A 345 4.72 -9.07 -11.63
CA PHE A 345 5.80 -8.14 -11.30
C PHE A 345 7.05 -8.87 -10.82
N VAL A 346 6.87 -9.96 -10.07
CA VAL A 346 7.96 -10.83 -9.60
C VAL A 346 8.09 -12.07 -10.48
N PRO A 347 9.31 -12.59 -10.70
CA PRO A 347 9.49 -13.89 -11.35
C PRO A 347 8.70 -14.97 -10.62
N GLU A 348 8.09 -15.92 -11.32
CA GLU A 348 7.20 -16.94 -10.71
C GLU A 348 7.88 -17.75 -9.59
N LYS A 349 9.20 -17.91 -9.68
CA LYS A 349 10.03 -18.65 -8.73
C LYS A 349 10.55 -17.79 -7.57
N VAL A 350 10.39 -16.47 -7.63
CA VAL A 350 10.89 -15.52 -6.63
C VAL A 350 9.71 -14.84 -5.96
N ARG A 351 9.69 -14.88 -4.62
CA ARG A 351 8.73 -14.14 -3.82
C ARG A 351 9.47 -13.06 -3.05
N PHE A 352 9.01 -11.82 -3.16
CA PHE A 352 9.66 -10.70 -2.49
C PHE A 352 9.27 -10.66 -1.02
N PRO A 353 10.21 -10.76 -0.06
CA PRO A 353 9.93 -10.67 1.36
C PRO A 353 9.58 -9.23 1.80
N VAL A 354 8.37 -8.80 1.48
CA VAL A 354 7.89 -7.45 1.81
C VAL A 354 7.81 -7.24 3.33
N SER A 355 7.24 -8.20 4.08
CA SER A 355 7.07 -8.13 5.54
C SER A 355 8.40 -8.01 6.28
N SER A 356 9.47 -8.64 5.81
CA SER A 356 10.80 -8.49 6.43
C SER A 356 11.32 -7.05 6.31
N VAL A 357 11.19 -6.44 5.13
CA VAL A 357 11.59 -5.03 4.94
C VAL A 357 10.67 -4.08 5.71
N LEU A 358 9.36 -4.37 5.77
CA LEU A 358 8.41 -3.62 6.59
C LEU A 358 8.80 -3.64 8.07
N LEU A 359 9.24 -4.80 8.58
CA LEU A 359 9.68 -4.93 9.97
C LEU A 359 10.98 -4.16 10.24
N GLU A 360 11.95 -4.21 9.31
CA GLU A 360 13.18 -3.39 9.42
C GLU A 360 12.88 -1.89 9.42
N ARG A 361 11.83 -1.48 8.71
CA ARG A 361 11.37 -0.09 8.58
C ARG A 361 10.05 0.16 9.32
N ILE A 362 9.89 -0.44 10.50
CA ILE A 362 8.60 -0.43 11.23
C ILE A 362 8.11 0.98 11.53
N GLU A 363 9.00 1.92 11.83
CA GLU A 363 8.62 3.30 12.10
C GLU A 363 8.11 3.97 10.82
N ASP A 364 8.80 3.85 9.68
CA ASP A 364 8.33 4.39 8.40
C ASP A 364 6.97 3.81 8.02
N TYR A 365 6.79 2.50 8.21
CA TYR A 365 5.52 1.83 7.96
C TYR A 365 4.38 2.40 8.83
N ARG A 366 4.63 2.62 10.13
CA ARG A 366 3.65 3.28 11.01
C ARG A 366 3.32 4.69 10.55
N HIS A 367 4.32 5.49 10.17
CA HIS A 367 4.09 6.84 9.66
C HIS A 367 3.22 6.85 8.41
N VAL A 368 3.41 5.89 7.50
CA VAL A 368 2.60 5.75 6.28
C VAL A 368 1.14 5.37 6.59
N LEU A 369 0.90 4.51 7.59
CA LEU A 369 -0.46 4.19 8.04
C LEU A 369 -1.13 5.36 8.77
N GLN A 370 -0.37 6.10 9.58
CA GLN A 370 -0.86 7.25 10.36
C GLN A 370 -1.12 8.48 9.50
N ALA A 371 -0.37 8.68 8.40
CA ALA A 371 -0.62 9.74 7.44
C ALA A 371 -2.01 9.64 6.80
N TYR A 372 -2.52 8.41 6.63
CA TYR A 372 -3.93 8.18 6.32
C TYR A 372 -4.81 8.30 7.56
N SER A 373 -4.50 7.62 8.67
CA SER A 373 -5.47 7.43 9.75
C SER A 373 -5.74 8.68 10.61
N LEU A 374 -4.70 9.41 11.00
CA LEU A 374 -4.84 10.50 11.98
C LEU A 374 -5.73 11.65 11.47
N PRO A 375 -5.58 12.17 10.24
CA PRO A 375 -6.44 13.23 9.74
C PRO A 375 -7.91 12.82 9.57
N ARG A 376 -8.20 11.51 9.50
CA ARG A 376 -9.57 10.98 9.35
C ARG A 376 -10.30 10.96 10.70
N LEU A 377 -9.59 10.85 11.82
CA LEU A 377 -10.22 10.81 13.15
C LEU A 377 -11.07 12.06 13.43
N GLU A 378 -10.63 13.23 12.97
CA GLU A 378 -11.39 14.49 13.09
C GLU A 378 -12.71 14.48 12.28
N CYS A 379 -12.81 13.60 11.29
CA CYS A 379 -13.98 13.45 10.43
C CYS A 379 -14.96 12.37 10.91
N ILE A 380 -14.63 11.64 11.98
CA ILE A 380 -15.41 10.52 12.49
C ILE A 380 -15.98 10.88 13.86
N ASP A 381 -17.29 11.03 13.94
CA ASP A 381 -17.99 11.11 15.23
C ASP A 381 -18.20 9.69 15.74
N TRP A 382 -17.86 9.46 17.00
CA TRP A 382 -18.02 8.15 17.61
C TRP A 382 -18.22 8.24 19.12
N GLN A 383 -18.73 7.16 19.69
CA GLN A 383 -18.89 6.98 21.12
C GLN A 383 -18.41 5.59 21.57
N PRO A 384 -17.90 5.45 22.80
CA PRO A 384 -17.54 4.14 23.34
C PRO A 384 -18.79 3.27 23.53
N THR A 385 -18.67 1.97 23.25
CA THR A 385 -19.73 0.99 23.51
C THR A 385 -19.58 0.34 24.89
N GLU A 386 -20.60 -0.38 25.35
CA GLU A 386 -20.55 -1.17 26.59
C GLU A 386 -19.46 -2.26 26.57
N ARG A 387 -19.04 -2.69 25.37
CA ARG A 387 -17.95 -3.65 25.16
C ARG A 387 -16.58 -2.99 25.02
N TYR A 388 -16.46 -1.70 25.38
CA TYR A 388 -15.24 -0.90 25.24
C TYR A 388 -14.71 -0.84 23.79
N ASN A 389 -15.63 -0.92 22.82
CA ASN A 389 -15.36 -0.73 21.39
C ASN A 389 -15.84 0.68 20.96
N VAL A 390 -15.81 1.00 19.67
CA VAL A 390 -16.29 2.26 19.10
C VAL A 390 -17.59 2.05 18.32
N ALA A 391 -18.54 2.98 18.48
CA ALA A 391 -19.72 3.09 17.63
C ALA A 391 -19.68 4.44 16.89
N VAL A 392 -19.52 4.39 15.57
CA VAL A 392 -19.50 5.56 14.69
C VAL A 392 -20.92 6.09 14.51
N THR A 393 -21.11 7.40 14.66
CA THR A 393 -22.43 8.06 14.68
C THR A 393 -22.72 8.92 13.46
N ASN A 394 -21.75 9.11 12.56
CA ASN A 394 -21.91 9.82 11.29
C ASN A 394 -21.62 8.94 10.06
N GLU A 395 -21.91 9.46 8.87
CA GLU A 395 -21.61 8.78 7.60
C GLU A 395 -20.13 8.87 7.26
N THR A 396 -19.45 7.71 7.18
CA THR A 396 -17.98 7.64 7.01
C THR A 396 -17.54 6.78 5.83
N LEU A 397 -18.46 6.14 5.10
CA LEU A 397 -18.18 5.30 3.93
C LEU A 397 -17.17 5.96 2.96
N ASP A 398 -17.38 7.25 2.66
CA ASP A 398 -16.59 8.03 1.71
C ASP A 398 -15.12 8.20 2.15
N LEU A 399 -14.81 8.13 3.45
CA LEU A 399 -13.45 8.22 3.96
C LEU A 399 -12.58 7.02 3.56
N TYR A 400 -13.20 5.85 3.34
CA TYR A 400 -12.51 4.60 3.03
C TYR A 400 -12.47 4.29 1.54
N ARG A 401 -13.54 4.62 0.78
CA ARG A 401 -13.58 4.32 -0.66
C ARG A 401 -12.85 5.32 -1.53
N TYR A 402 -12.63 6.54 -1.03
CA TYR A 402 -11.94 7.60 -1.76
C TYR A 402 -10.79 8.14 -0.92
N PHE A 403 -9.58 7.68 -1.23
CA PHE A 403 -8.38 8.16 -0.56
C PHE A 403 -7.23 8.36 -1.53
N ASP A 404 -6.25 9.13 -1.09
CA ASP A 404 -4.98 9.30 -1.77
C ASP A 404 -4.02 8.20 -1.29
N ALA A 405 -3.59 7.34 -2.21
CA ALA A 405 -2.67 6.22 -1.95
C ALA A 405 -1.21 6.55 -2.35
N THR A 406 -0.89 7.81 -2.66
CA THR A 406 0.42 8.23 -3.18
C THR A 406 1.57 7.87 -2.24
N GLN A 407 1.46 8.23 -0.96
CA GLN A 407 2.51 7.97 0.02
C GLN A 407 2.68 6.46 0.29
N GLN A 408 1.57 5.72 0.28
CA GLN A 408 1.58 4.26 0.41
C GLN A 408 2.29 3.59 -0.77
N ALA A 409 2.05 4.09 -1.98
CA ALA A 409 2.71 3.61 -3.19
C ALA A 409 4.22 3.91 -3.19
N GLU A 410 4.63 5.13 -2.84
CA GLU A 410 6.04 5.53 -2.72
C GLU A 410 6.78 4.63 -1.72
N PHE A 411 6.20 4.45 -0.53
CA PHE A 411 6.77 3.59 0.49
C PHE A 411 6.89 2.13 0.04
N LEU A 412 5.86 1.59 -0.62
CA LEU A 412 5.90 0.21 -1.11
C LEU A 412 6.99 0.03 -2.17
N TYR A 413 7.17 1.00 -3.08
CA TYR A 413 8.30 0.99 -4.02
C TYR A 413 9.65 0.98 -3.31
N GLN A 414 9.82 1.77 -2.26
CA GLN A 414 11.06 1.76 -1.49
C GLN A 414 11.32 0.40 -0.84
N CYS A 415 10.29 -0.25 -0.29
CA CYS A 415 10.43 -1.59 0.29
C CYS A 415 10.85 -2.62 -0.78
N ILE A 416 10.20 -2.59 -1.94
CA ILE A 416 10.53 -3.46 -3.08
C ILE A 416 11.96 -3.19 -3.57
N ALA A 417 12.37 -1.93 -3.67
CA ALA A 417 13.73 -1.56 -4.05
C ALA A 417 14.76 -2.14 -3.07
N THR A 418 14.52 -2.03 -1.75
CA THR A 418 15.38 -2.68 -0.75
C THR A 418 15.47 -4.19 -0.96
N THR A 419 14.36 -4.85 -1.27
CA THR A 419 14.36 -6.28 -1.58
C THR A 419 15.22 -6.62 -2.79
N VAL A 420 15.07 -5.88 -3.89
CA VAL A 420 15.78 -6.13 -5.16
C VAL A 420 17.27 -5.82 -5.03
N ASP A 421 17.61 -4.73 -4.34
CA ASP A 421 18.98 -4.20 -4.30
C ASP A 421 19.85 -4.90 -3.28
N LYS A 422 19.23 -5.39 -2.20
CA LYS A 422 19.92 -5.83 -1.01
C LYS A 422 19.49 -7.24 -0.63
N THR A 423 18.23 -7.41 -0.21
CA THR A 423 17.78 -8.65 0.45
C THR A 423 17.94 -9.89 -0.44
N LEU A 424 17.53 -9.80 -1.71
CA LEU A 424 17.61 -10.94 -2.64
C LEU A 424 19.08 -11.25 -3.03
N PRO A 425 19.90 -10.27 -3.47
CA PRO A 425 21.32 -10.53 -3.73
C PRO A 425 22.10 -11.07 -2.53
N GLU A 426 21.88 -10.52 -1.33
CA GLU A 426 22.57 -10.96 -0.11
C GLU A 426 22.22 -12.42 0.24
N GLU A 427 20.94 -12.82 0.10
CA GLU A 427 20.51 -14.19 0.34
C GLU A 427 21.11 -15.18 -0.67
N ILE A 428 21.11 -14.82 -1.96
CA ILE A 428 21.72 -15.65 -3.00
C ILE A 428 23.23 -15.82 -2.73
N ALA A 429 23.94 -14.72 -2.46
CA ALA A 429 25.37 -14.76 -2.19
C ALA A 429 25.70 -15.56 -0.92
N TYR A 430 24.84 -15.51 0.10
CA TYR A 430 25.00 -16.34 1.30
C TYR A 430 24.86 -17.83 0.97
N LEU A 431 23.85 -18.23 0.19
CA LEU A 431 23.63 -19.62 -0.19
C LEU A 431 24.74 -20.18 -1.09
N GLU A 432 25.28 -19.38 -2.01
CA GLU A 432 26.42 -19.79 -2.84
C GLU A 432 27.67 -20.04 -1.99
N LYS A 433 27.97 -19.14 -1.04
CA LYS A 433 29.06 -19.31 -0.08
C LYS A 433 28.85 -20.52 0.83
N HIS A 434 27.62 -20.73 1.27
CA HIS A 434 27.24 -21.89 2.06
C HIS A 434 27.52 -23.18 1.29
N ASP A 435 27.12 -23.28 0.03
CA ASP A 435 27.32 -24.48 -0.78
C ASP A 435 28.80 -24.71 -1.10
N GLU A 436 29.57 -23.65 -1.38
CA GLU A 436 31.03 -23.75 -1.55
C GLU A 436 31.68 -24.31 -0.27
N PHE A 437 31.31 -23.79 0.89
CA PHE A 437 31.86 -24.23 2.17
C PHE A 437 31.50 -25.68 2.47
N VAL A 438 30.23 -26.05 2.34
CA VAL A 438 29.78 -27.44 2.56
C VAL A 438 30.49 -28.38 1.59
N GLY A 439 30.65 -28.00 0.32
CA GLY A 439 31.38 -28.77 -0.68
C GLY A 439 32.85 -28.99 -0.29
N LEU A 440 33.55 -27.94 0.16
CA LEU A 440 34.96 -28.02 0.56
C LEU A 440 35.15 -28.91 1.79
N VAL A 441 34.32 -28.73 2.82
CA VAL A 441 34.43 -29.53 4.05
C VAL A 441 34.08 -30.99 3.74
N SER A 442 33.05 -31.25 2.93
CA SER A 442 32.61 -32.61 2.58
C SER A 442 33.62 -33.39 1.71
N GLN A 443 34.54 -32.70 1.02
CA GLN A 443 35.64 -33.36 0.31
C GLN A 443 36.66 -34.01 1.26
N THR A 444 36.76 -33.50 2.49
CA THR A 444 37.75 -33.94 3.48
C THR A 444 37.10 -34.74 4.60
N LEU A 445 35.88 -34.38 4.99
CA LEU A 445 35.16 -34.90 6.14
C LEU A 445 33.77 -35.38 5.73
N ASP A 446 33.55 -36.69 5.82
CA ASP A 446 32.22 -37.25 5.71
C ASP A 446 31.48 -37.07 7.05
N MET A 447 30.57 -36.11 7.10
CA MET A 447 29.77 -35.84 8.30
C MET A 447 28.27 -35.76 7.99
N PRO A 448 27.41 -36.19 8.93
CA PRO A 448 25.97 -36.04 8.77
C PRO A 448 25.57 -34.58 8.53
N ALA A 449 24.60 -34.34 7.63
CA ALA A 449 24.11 -32.99 7.30
C ALA A 449 23.66 -32.19 8.53
N SER A 450 23.10 -32.84 9.55
CA SER A 450 22.73 -32.20 10.82
C SER A 450 23.94 -31.66 11.60
N LEU A 451 25.07 -32.36 11.55
CA LEU A 451 26.32 -31.94 12.18
C LEU A 451 26.99 -30.81 11.38
N MET A 452 26.92 -30.84 10.05
CA MET A 452 27.37 -29.74 9.18
C MET A 452 26.57 -28.46 9.45
N ASN A 453 25.24 -28.55 9.52
CA ASN A 453 24.38 -27.42 9.86
C ASN A 453 24.61 -26.89 11.28
N LEU A 454 25.03 -27.75 12.21
CA LEU A 454 25.44 -27.32 13.55
C LEU A 454 26.78 -26.58 13.49
N LEU A 455 27.75 -27.10 12.73
CA LEU A 455 29.07 -26.50 12.52
C LEU A 455 28.96 -25.08 11.97
N LEU A 456 28.19 -24.91 10.89
CA LEU A 456 27.90 -23.61 10.28
C LEU A 456 27.34 -22.60 11.29
N ARG A 457 26.37 -23.02 12.11
CA ARG A 457 25.79 -22.15 13.15
C ARG A 457 26.80 -21.72 14.20
N PHE A 458 27.65 -22.64 14.66
CA PHE A 458 28.71 -22.31 15.62
C PHE A 458 29.73 -21.35 15.02
N LEU A 459 30.21 -21.60 13.80
CA LEU A 459 31.13 -20.71 13.10
C LEU A 459 30.52 -19.33 12.88
N GLN A 460 29.26 -19.24 12.47
CA GLN A 460 28.59 -17.96 12.29
C GLN A 460 28.46 -17.17 13.60
N SER A 461 28.14 -17.85 14.71
CA SER A 461 28.07 -17.21 16.05
C SER A 461 29.44 -16.83 16.62
N GLY A 462 30.49 -17.53 16.23
CA GLY A 462 31.86 -17.34 16.70
C GLY A 462 32.75 -16.57 15.73
N GLU A 463 32.17 -15.83 14.78
CA GLU A 463 32.89 -15.04 13.76
C GLU A 463 33.95 -15.86 12.98
N GLY A 464 33.62 -17.11 12.70
CA GLY A 464 34.46 -18.06 11.98
C GLY A 464 35.39 -18.90 12.85
N LYS A 465 35.21 -18.90 14.18
CA LYS A 465 35.96 -19.75 15.11
C LYS A 465 35.05 -20.61 15.97
N LEU A 466 35.50 -21.84 16.26
CA LEU A 466 34.83 -22.71 17.22
C LEU A 466 35.30 -22.41 18.63
N SER A 467 34.35 -22.21 19.54
CA SER A 467 34.69 -22.13 20.98
C SER A 467 35.23 -23.47 21.48
N GLN A 468 36.13 -23.45 22.47
CA GLN A 468 36.66 -24.66 23.08
C GLN A 468 35.56 -25.60 23.60
N ARG A 469 34.45 -25.02 24.09
CA ARG A 469 33.27 -25.76 24.54
C ARG A 469 32.55 -26.46 23.39
N ALA A 470 32.36 -25.78 22.27
CA ALA A 470 31.73 -26.36 21.09
C ALA A 470 32.60 -27.50 20.53
N HIS A 471 33.91 -27.27 20.43
CA HIS A 471 34.87 -28.29 20.03
C HIS A 471 34.81 -29.52 20.93
N ASN A 472 34.95 -29.35 22.24
CA ASN A 472 35.04 -30.48 23.17
C ASN A 472 33.73 -31.23 23.38
N LYS A 473 32.57 -30.64 23.04
CA LYS A 473 31.26 -31.22 23.31
C LYS A 473 30.55 -31.71 22.06
N GLU A 474 30.42 -30.86 21.05
CA GLU A 474 29.64 -31.14 19.84
C GLU A 474 30.54 -31.67 18.70
N PHE A 475 31.83 -31.28 18.68
CA PHE A 475 32.77 -31.62 17.60
C PHE A 475 34.01 -32.39 18.09
N ALA A 476 33.90 -33.14 19.19
CA ALA A 476 35.06 -33.77 19.86
C ALA A 476 35.78 -34.82 19.00
N LYS A 477 35.15 -35.26 17.91
CA LYS A 477 35.72 -36.20 16.93
C LYS A 477 36.62 -35.51 15.90
N LEU A 478 36.58 -34.19 15.79
CA LEU A 478 37.46 -33.44 14.91
C LEU A 478 38.85 -33.33 15.54
N THR A 479 39.86 -33.53 14.71
CA THR A 479 41.26 -33.25 15.05
C THR A 479 41.55 -31.76 15.01
N ALA A 480 42.60 -31.31 15.69
CA ALA A 480 43.01 -29.89 15.66
C ALA A 480 43.28 -29.39 14.23
N SER A 481 43.90 -30.22 13.37
CA SER A 481 44.14 -29.88 11.97
C SER A 481 42.86 -29.75 11.14
N GLU A 482 41.84 -30.57 11.41
CA GLU A 482 40.55 -30.48 10.72
C GLU A 482 39.80 -29.22 11.14
N VAL A 483 39.88 -28.83 12.41
CA VAL A 483 39.32 -27.57 12.91
C VAL A 483 40.00 -26.38 12.25
N GLU A 484 41.34 -26.36 12.21
CA GLU A 484 42.09 -25.29 11.54
C GLU A 484 41.71 -25.18 10.05
N MET A 485 41.55 -26.31 9.36
CA MET A 485 41.10 -26.35 7.97
C MET A 485 39.70 -25.77 7.80
N ILE A 486 38.75 -26.16 8.66
CA ILE A 486 37.37 -25.67 8.66
C ILE A 486 37.33 -24.15 8.91
N GLU A 487 38.05 -23.67 9.92
CA GLU A 487 38.11 -22.24 10.24
C GLU A 487 38.77 -21.44 9.10
N ALA A 488 39.84 -21.97 8.49
CA ALA A 488 40.47 -21.35 7.33
C ALA A 488 39.55 -21.31 6.11
N ALA A 489 38.78 -22.37 5.85
CA ALA A 489 37.76 -22.43 4.81
C ALA A 489 36.69 -21.35 5.02
N TRP A 490 36.20 -21.21 6.25
CA TRP A 490 35.25 -20.17 6.62
C TRP A 490 35.81 -18.77 6.36
N GLN A 491 37.03 -18.49 6.83
CA GLN A 491 37.69 -17.20 6.61
C GLN A 491 37.84 -16.87 5.13
N ARG A 492 38.20 -17.87 4.31
CA ARG A 492 38.35 -17.71 2.86
C ARG A 492 37.05 -17.35 2.16
N ILE A 493 35.94 -18.00 2.54
CA ILE A 493 34.67 -17.94 1.80
C ILE A 493 33.76 -16.82 2.33
N PHE A 494 33.66 -16.67 3.66
CA PHE A 494 32.72 -15.74 4.28
C PHE A 494 33.32 -14.39 4.65
N LEU A 495 34.63 -14.32 4.94
CA LEU A 495 35.26 -13.11 5.53
C LEU A 495 36.25 -12.39 4.60
N ARG A 496 36.74 -13.04 3.54
CA ARG A 496 37.52 -12.35 2.51
C ARG A 496 36.60 -11.50 1.64
N LYS A 497 36.78 -10.17 1.69
CA LYS A 497 36.27 -9.28 0.65
C LYS A 497 37.06 -9.54 -0.63
N HIS A 498 36.37 -9.88 -1.71
CA HIS A 498 36.94 -9.83 -3.05
C HIS A 498 37.20 -8.38 -3.45
#